data_AF-A0A9X8VMI5-F1
#
_entry.id   AF-A0A9X8VMI5-F1
#
_cell.length_a   1.000
_cell.length_b   1.000
_cell.length_c   1.000
_cell.angle_alpha   90.00
_cell.angle_beta   90.00
_cell.angle_gamma   90.00
#
_symmetry.space_group_name_H-M   'P 1'
#
loop_
_entity.id
_entity.type
_entity.pdbx_description
1 polymer ?
#
loop_
_entity_poly.entity_id
_entity_poly.type
_entity_poly.pdbx_seq_one_letter_code
_entity_poly.pdbx_strand_id
1 'polypeptide(L)'
;MQKIGDTTKTADSNGEFTDGDPQKQISCTWIMAAWLNTLQREVIKVVQEGGLTLNPKDDTQLYQAIDKLIGTAVKGALPLYPDTLAVDLNTLGAADQAGVYCQP
;
A
#
# COMPACT_ATOMS: atom_id res chain seq x y z
N MET A 1 8.92 -6.88 -8.15
CA MET A 1 9.89 -5.77 -7.93
C MET A 1 11.32 -6.15 -8.33
N GLN A 2 12.05 -5.17 -8.89
CA GLN A 2 13.47 -5.28 -9.24
C GLN A 2 14.37 -4.78 -8.09
N LYS A 3 15.58 -5.31 -7.96
CA LYS A 3 16.60 -4.77 -7.05
C LYS A 3 17.24 -3.51 -7.64
N ILE A 4 17.87 -2.68 -6.80
CA ILE A 4 18.57 -1.48 -7.29
C ILE A 4 19.81 -1.87 -8.11
N GLY A 5 20.49 -2.96 -7.74
CA GLY A 5 21.62 -3.54 -8.47
C GLY A 5 21.29 -4.01 -9.91
N ASP A 6 20.01 -4.23 -10.23
CA ASP A 6 19.58 -4.53 -11.60
C ASP A 6 19.65 -3.29 -12.51
N THR A 7 19.76 -2.10 -11.92
CA THR A 7 19.74 -0.82 -12.65
C THR A 7 21.01 0.01 -12.49
N THR A 8 21.80 -0.23 -11.44
CA THR A 8 23.07 0.46 -11.22
C THR A 8 24.16 -0.52 -10.79
N LYS A 9 25.41 -0.20 -11.17
CA LYS A 9 26.61 -0.93 -10.73
C LYS A 9 27.16 -0.45 -9.39
N THR A 10 26.57 0.59 -8.80
CA THR A 10 26.98 1.16 -7.49
C THR A 10 26.16 0.60 -6.31
N ALA A 11 25.37 -0.44 -6.57
CA ALA A 11 24.77 -1.24 -5.50
C ALA A 11 25.84 -2.10 -4.82
N ASP A 12 25.53 -2.59 -3.62
CA ASP A 12 26.41 -3.52 -2.93
C ASP A 12 26.46 -4.91 -3.63
N SER A 13 27.24 -5.84 -3.05
CA SER A 13 27.36 -7.20 -3.59
C SER A 13 26.06 -8.02 -3.58
N ASN A 14 25.06 -7.60 -2.82
CA ASN A 14 23.74 -8.23 -2.74
C ASN A 14 22.72 -7.59 -3.70
N GLY A 15 23.15 -6.56 -4.46
CA GLY A 15 22.29 -5.76 -5.34
C GLY A 15 21.42 -4.76 -4.60
N GLU A 16 21.80 -4.37 -3.37
CA GLU A 16 21.05 -3.50 -2.47
C GLU A 16 21.71 -2.12 -2.33
N PHE A 17 21.04 -1.22 -1.63
CA PHE A 17 21.54 0.13 -1.38
C PHE A 17 22.74 0.10 -0.44
N THR A 18 23.71 0.97 -0.70
CA THR A 18 24.83 1.27 0.18
C THR A 18 25.04 2.77 0.25
N ASP A 19 25.29 3.27 1.46
CA ASP A 19 25.71 4.67 1.69
C ASP A 19 27.13 4.93 1.15
N GLY A 20 27.84 3.86 0.76
CA GLY A 20 29.25 3.91 0.44
C GLY A 20 30.12 4.04 1.69
N ASP A 21 31.41 4.18 1.47
CA ASP A 21 32.40 4.44 2.50
C ASP A 21 33.57 5.19 1.84
N PRO A 22 33.71 6.51 2.05
CA PRO A 22 34.76 7.29 1.43
C PRO A 22 36.16 6.88 1.91
N GLN A 23 36.29 6.31 3.11
CA GLN A 23 37.58 5.82 3.62
C GLN A 23 38.01 4.53 2.91
N LYS A 24 37.05 3.70 2.49
CA LYS A 24 37.28 2.47 1.73
C LYS A 24 37.11 2.62 0.22
N GLN A 25 36.92 3.85 -0.27
CA GLN A 25 36.61 4.15 -1.67
C GLN A 25 35.39 3.41 -2.23
N ILE A 26 34.40 3.11 -1.38
CA ILE A 26 33.14 2.51 -1.81
C ILE A 26 32.19 3.66 -2.17
N SER A 27 31.70 3.67 -3.41
CA SER A 27 30.75 4.68 -3.88
C SER A 27 29.36 4.42 -3.29
N CYS A 28 28.61 5.49 -3.04
CA CYS A 28 27.19 5.39 -2.68
C CYS A 28 26.36 4.92 -3.88
N THR A 29 25.22 4.31 -3.60
CA THR A 29 24.31 3.82 -4.64
C THR A 29 23.65 4.97 -5.40
N TRP A 30 23.69 4.88 -6.72
CA TRP A 30 23.01 5.82 -7.60
C TRP A 30 21.55 5.40 -7.80
N ILE A 31 20.63 6.35 -7.60
CA ILE A 31 19.20 6.08 -7.74
C ILE A 31 18.80 6.25 -9.22
N MET A 32 18.50 5.12 -9.86
CA MET A 32 18.12 5.11 -11.27
C MET A 32 16.61 5.26 -11.45
N ALA A 33 16.20 6.03 -12.46
CA ALA A 33 14.79 6.23 -12.79
C ALA A 33 14.07 4.91 -13.07
N ALA A 34 14.76 3.92 -13.64
CA ALA A 34 14.20 2.58 -13.85
C ALA A 34 13.70 1.94 -12.55
N TRP A 35 14.42 2.11 -11.43
CA TRP A 35 14.03 1.58 -10.12
C TRP A 35 12.86 2.34 -9.50
N LEU A 36 12.90 3.67 -9.54
CA LEU A 36 11.78 4.50 -9.08
C LEU A 36 10.49 4.23 -9.88
N ASN A 37 10.60 4.08 -11.20
CA ASN A 37 9.46 3.74 -12.05
C ASN A 37 8.89 2.36 -11.73
N THR A 38 9.72 1.40 -11.31
CA THR A 38 9.24 0.08 -10.89
C THR A 38 8.46 0.17 -9.59
N LEU A 39 8.92 0.94 -8.60
CA LEU A 39 8.13 1.24 -7.41
C LEU A 39 6.79 1.91 -7.76
N GLN A 40 6.84 2.92 -8.63
CA GLN A 40 5.63 3.64 -9.06
C GLN A 40 4.62 2.68 -9.70
N ARG A 41 5.06 1.77 -10.60
CA ARG A 41 4.17 0.80 -11.24
C ARG A 41 3.53 -0.17 -10.25
N GLU A 42 4.27 -0.60 -9.22
CA GLU A 42 3.74 -1.50 -8.18
C GLU A 42 2.66 -0.77 -7.34
N VAL A 43 2.92 0.47 -6.91
CA VAL A 43 1.94 1.28 -6.18
C VAL A 43 0.70 1.57 -7.04
N ILE A 44 0.89 1.93 -8.32
CA ILE A 44 -0.21 2.12 -9.29
C ILE A 44 -1.05 0.85 -9.41
N LYS A 45 -0.41 -0.32 -9.48
CA LYS A 45 -1.11 -1.59 -9.61
C LYS A 45 -2.03 -1.84 -8.43
N VAL A 46 -1.57 -1.60 -7.20
CA VAL A 46 -2.42 -1.72 -5.99
C VAL A 46 -3.63 -0.79 -6.08
N VAL A 47 -3.45 0.46 -6.50
CA VAL A 47 -4.54 1.43 -6.65
C VAL A 47 -5.58 0.95 -7.67
N GLN A 48 -5.13 0.42 -8.81
CA GLN A 48 -6.00 -0.09 -9.86
C GLN A 48 -6.74 -1.37 -9.44
N GLU A 49 -6.09 -2.30 -8.74
CA GLU A 49 -6.73 -3.50 -8.19
C GLU A 49 -7.78 -3.16 -7.11
N GLY A 50 -7.57 -2.06 -6.36
CA GLY A 50 -8.57 -1.49 -5.47
C GLY A 50 -9.76 -0.83 -6.18
N GLY A 51 -9.83 -0.90 -7.52
CA GLY A 51 -10.91 -0.34 -8.34
C GLY A 51 -10.91 1.18 -8.44
N LEU A 52 -9.79 1.83 -8.15
CA LEU A 52 -9.63 3.28 -8.25
C LEU A 52 -8.97 3.67 -9.59
N THR A 53 -9.36 4.83 -10.11
CA THR A 53 -8.66 5.47 -11.24
C THR A 53 -7.59 6.42 -10.71
N LEU A 54 -6.41 6.43 -11.30
CA LEU A 54 -5.32 7.32 -10.89
C LEU A 54 -5.74 8.79 -10.98
N ASN A 55 -5.44 9.55 -9.94
CA ASN A 55 -5.72 10.97 -9.83
C ASN A 55 -4.47 11.70 -9.30
N PRO A 56 -3.76 12.49 -10.12
CA PRO A 56 -2.54 13.18 -9.70
C PRO A 56 -2.75 14.29 -8.66
N LYS A 57 -4.00 14.53 -8.24
CA LYS A 57 -4.36 15.49 -7.18
C LYS A 57 -4.74 14.80 -5.86
N ASP A 58 -4.64 13.48 -5.79
CA ASP A 58 -4.98 12.69 -4.60
C ASP A 58 -3.77 11.88 -4.15
N ASP A 59 -3.15 12.30 -3.05
CA ASP A 59 -2.01 11.61 -2.45
C ASP A 59 -2.43 10.48 -1.49
N THR A 60 -3.74 10.19 -1.39
CA THR A 60 -4.31 9.18 -0.48
C THR A 60 -4.77 7.90 -1.19
N GLN A 61 -4.57 7.79 -2.51
CA GLN A 61 -5.11 6.68 -3.30
C GLN A 61 -4.62 5.30 -2.86
N LEU A 62 -3.36 5.17 -2.44
CA LEU A 62 -2.84 3.89 -1.95
C LEU A 62 -3.58 3.44 -0.68
N TYR A 63 -3.83 4.37 0.24
CA TYR A 63 -4.59 4.10 1.46
C TYR A 63 -6.03 3.67 1.13
N GLN A 64 -6.73 4.45 0.29
CA GLN A 64 -8.10 4.14 -0.14
C GLN A 64 -8.19 2.76 -0.84
N ALA A 65 -7.19 2.40 -1.65
CA ALA A 65 -7.16 1.13 -2.34
C ALA A 65 -7.01 -0.05 -1.38
N ILE A 66 -6.10 0.06 -0.39
CA ILE A 66 -5.89 -0.97 0.63
C ILE A 66 -7.18 -1.17 1.45
N ASP A 67 -7.82 -0.08 1.87
CA ASP A 67 -9.09 -0.12 2.60
C ASP A 67 -10.18 -0.87 1.81
N LYS A 68 -10.33 -0.55 0.52
CA LYS A 68 -11.27 -1.25 -0.38
C LYS A 68 -10.94 -2.73 -0.57
N LEU A 69 -9.67 -3.08 -0.75
CA LEU A 69 -9.22 -4.46 -0.94
C LEU A 69 -9.51 -5.30 0.31
N ILE A 70 -9.21 -4.77 1.50
CA ILE A 70 -9.53 -5.41 2.78
C ILE A 70 -11.05 -5.57 2.94
N GLY A 71 -11.82 -4.50 2.69
CA GLY A 71 -13.28 -4.54 2.76
C GLY A 71 -13.89 -5.57 1.82
N THR A 72 -13.32 -5.73 0.62
CA THR A 72 -13.74 -6.75 -0.36
C THR A 72 -13.40 -8.16 0.13
N ALA A 73 -12.19 -8.38 0.64
CA ALA A 73 -11.77 -9.67 1.17
C ALA A 73 -12.62 -10.11 2.37
N VAL A 74 -12.90 -9.20 3.31
CA VAL A 74 -13.75 -9.48 4.48
C VAL A 74 -15.17 -9.83 4.04
N LYS A 75 -15.79 -9.04 3.14
CA LYS A 75 -17.11 -9.33 2.55
C LYS A 75 -17.17 -10.70 1.86
N GLY A 76 -16.11 -11.08 1.16
CA GLY A 76 -16.00 -12.40 0.53
C GLY A 76 -15.85 -13.56 1.51
N ALA A 77 -15.31 -13.32 2.71
CA ALA A 77 -15.10 -14.33 3.75
C ALA A 77 -16.29 -14.50 4.71
N LEU A 78 -17.16 -13.50 4.83
CA LEU A 78 -18.39 -13.53 5.64
C LEU A 78 -19.29 -14.77 5.39
N PRO A 79 -19.48 -15.28 4.16
CA PRO A 79 -20.29 -16.48 3.91
C PRO A 79 -19.70 -17.80 4.43
N LEU A 80 -18.44 -17.82 4.88
CA LEU A 80 -17.78 -19.02 5.41
C LEU A 80 -18.06 -19.24 6.92
N TYR A 81 -18.69 -18.26 7.57
CA TYR A 81 -19.16 -18.36 8.96
C TYR A 81 -20.68 -18.16 8.96
N PRO A 82 -21.47 -19.24 9.12
CA PRO A 82 -22.93 -19.19 8.99
C PRO A 82 -23.61 -18.44 10.14
N ASP A 83 -22.91 -18.25 11.25
CA ASP A 83 -23.37 -17.44 12.37
C ASP A 83 -22.83 -16.03 12.20
N THR A 84 -23.72 -15.06 12.17
CA THR A 84 -23.40 -13.63 11.97
C THR A 84 -22.23 -13.23 12.86
N LEU A 85 -21.12 -12.82 12.26
CA LEU A 85 -20.09 -12.07 12.95
C LEU A 85 -20.72 -10.74 13.38
N ALA A 86 -21.37 -10.72 14.53
CA ALA A 86 -21.72 -9.52 15.26
C ALA A 86 -20.42 -8.89 15.77
N VAL A 87 -19.55 -8.46 14.86
CA VAL A 87 -18.63 -7.39 15.14
C VAL A 87 -19.54 -6.18 15.27
N ASP A 88 -19.93 -5.86 16.50
CA ASP A 88 -20.65 -4.63 16.80
C ASP A 88 -19.87 -3.47 16.14
N LEU A 89 -20.53 -2.68 15.30
CA LEU A 89 -19.94 -1.51 14.65
C LEU A 89 -19.32 -0.53 15.66
N ASN A 90 -19.77 -0.56 16.92
CA ASN A 90 -19.17 0.18 18.03
C ASN A 90 -17.72 -0.26 18.33
N THR A 91 -17.36 -1.51 18.01
CA THR A 91 -16.02 -2.07 18.26
C THR A 91 -15.03 -1.74 17.15
N LEU A 92 -15.52 -1.33 15.96
CA LEU A 92 -14.69 -0.95 14.81
C LEU A 92 -14.39 0.55 14.75
N GLY A 93 -14.83 1.32 15.75
CA GLY A 93 -14.55 2.75 15.82
C GLY A 93 -15.19 3.59 14.70
N ALA A 94 -16.09 3.00 13.91
CA ALA A 94 -16.87 3.70 12.89
C ALA A 94 -18.09 4.40 13.53
N ALA A 95 -17.84 5.28 14.50
CA ALA A 95 -18.86 6.19 14.99
C ALA A 95 -18.81 7.47 14.14
N ASP A 96 -19.44 7.43 12.96
CA ASP A 96 -19.88 8.65 12.27
C ASP A 96 -21.41 8.58 12.08
N GLN A 97 -22.08 9.25 13.02
CA GLN A 97 -23.33 10.01 12.91
C GLN A 97 -24.51 9.40 12.12
N ALA A 98 -25.61 9.16 12.83
CA ALA A 98 -26.93 9.77 12.58
C ALA A 98 -28.06 8.87 13.08
N GLY A 99 -29.00 9.44 13.84
CA GLY A 99 -30.37 8.90 13.86
C GLY A 99 -30.94 8.39 15.18
N VAL A 100 -30.58 8.98 16.34
CA VAL A 100 -31.50 8.92 17.50
C VAL A 100 -32.57 10.00 17.32
N TYR A 101 -33.43 9.82 16.32
CA TYR A 101 -34.71 10.52 16.24
C TYR A 101 -35.83 9.49 16.43
N CYS A 102 -36.74 9.84 17.35
CA CYS A 102 -38.06 9.26 17.64
C CYS A 102 -38.14 8.09 18.63
N GLN A 103 -38.40 8.46 19.91
CA GLN A 103 -39.54 8.12 20.78
C GLN A 103 -40.52 6.99 20.36
N PRO A 104 -41.16 6.28 21.32
CA PRO A 104 -42.15 6.85 22.25
C PRO A 104 -41.60 7.38 23.58
#